data_AF-A0A2D4IGH6-F1
#
_entry.id   AF-A0A2D4IGH6-F1
#
_cell.length_a   1.000
_cell.length_b   1.000
_cell.length_c   1.000
_cell.angle_alpha   90.00
_cell.angle_beta   90.00
_cell.angle_gamma   90.00
#
_symmetry.space_group_name_H-M   'P 1'
#
loop_
_entity.id
_entity.type
_entity.pdbx_description
1 polymer ?
#
loop_
_entity_poly.entity_id
_entity_poly.type
_entity_poly.pdbx_seq_one_letter_code
_entity_poly.pdbx_strand_id
1 'polypeptide(L)'
;MASEDLAGQLPNLYIRQNSSNAVSLEFDPNVNYQFVEILDERYKCTRCHLVLHNPHQTGCGHRFCQHCIVSLRDLNTVPTCPIDNEIIKLQEVFKDNCCKREVLNVQVFCKNSPACTAKLCLGRYQDHLQQCLFETVQCTNEDCHEKIVLKDLTEHL
;
A
#
# COMPACT_ATOMS: atom_id res chain seq x y z
N MET A 1 3.90 0.15 65.62
CA MET A 1 3.60 1.35 64.80
C MET A 1 4.07 1.03 63.41
N ALA A 2 3.12 0.66 62.57
CA ALA A 2 3.32 0.27 61.19
C ALA A 2 3.33 1.53 60.32
N SER A 3 4.24 1.57 59.35
CA SER A 3 4.27 2.55 58.26
C SER A 3 4.23 1.76 56.96
N GLU A 4 3.04 1.70 56.36
CA GLU A 4 2.67 2.11 54.99
C GLU A 4 3.85 2.30 53.99
N ASP A 5 3.80 1.93 52.70
CA ASP A 5 2.76 1.32 51.88
C ASP A 5 3.35 0.82 50.54
N LEU A 6 2.50 0.06 49.86
CA LEU A 6 2.61 -0.66 48.59
C LEU A 6 3.07 0.14 47.36
N ALA A 7 3.90 -0.47 46.51
CA ALA A 7 3.74 -0.41 45.05
C ALA A 7 4.54 -1.54 44.36
N GLY A 8 3.81 -2.58 43.93
CA GLY A 8 4.35 -3.74 43.24
C GLY A 8 4.98 -3.38 41.89
N GLN A 9 6.11 -4.04 41.59
CA GLN A 9 6.74 -4.03 40.28
C GLN A 9 5.85 -4.75 39.27
N LEU A 10 5.14 -3.99 38.44
CA LEU A 10 4.56 -4.51 37.21
C LEU A 10 5.67 -4.61 36.16
N PRO A 11 5.91 -5.79 35.54
CA PRO A 11 6.79 -5.85 34.39
C PRO A 11 6.14 -5.07 33.25
N ASN A 12 6.90 -4.13 32.68
CA ASN A 12 6.53 -3.33 31.52
C ASN A 12 6.07 -4.25 30.36
N LEU A 13 4.76 -4.47 30.27
CA LEU A 13 4.10 -5.12 29.13
C LEU A 13 3.93 -4.12 27.98
N TYR A 14 5.03 -3.51 27.56
CA TYR A 14 5.11 -2.92 26.23
C TYR A 14 5.97 -3.83 25.38
N ILE A 15 5.41 -5.01 25.06
CA ILE A 15 5.90 -5.80 23.95
C ILE A 15 5.74 -4.91 22.72
N ARG A 16 6.85 -4.36 22.24
CA ARG A 16 6.94 -3.84 20.88
C ARG A 16 6.45 -4.96 19.98
N GLN A 17 5.25 -4.81 19.44
CA GLN A 17 4.82 -5.59 18.29
C GLN A 17 5.68 -5.09 17.13
N ASN A 18 6.90 -5.62 17.07
CA ASN A 18 7.67 -5.65 15.87
C ASN A 18 6.90 -6.60 14.96
N SER A 19 5.92 -6.08 14.22
CA SER A 19 5.33 -6.76 13.09
C SER A 19 6.41 -6.83 12.00
N SER A 20 7.36 -7.74 12.23
CA SER A 20 8.37 -8.23 11.30
C SER A 20 7.79 -9.26 10.32
N ASN A 21 6.47 -9.26 10.13
CA ASN A 21 5.91 -9.73 8.88
C ASN A 21 6.08 -8.57 7.91
N ALA A 22 7.21 -8.59 7.21
CA ALA A 22 7.45 -7.76 6.05
C ALA A 22 6.31 -8.00 5.06
N VAL A 23 5.23 -7.23 5.21
CA VAL A 23 4.23 -7.07 4.17
C VAL A 23 5.06 -6.68 2.95
N SER A 24 4.97 -7.45 1.87
CA SER A 24 5.72 -7.14 0.66
C SER A 24 5.08 -5.88 0.06
N LEU A 25 5.56 -4.72 0.51
CA LEU A 25 4.95 -3.40 0.34
C LEU A 25 5.23 -2.79 -1.04
N GLU A 26 5.36 -3.63 -2.06
CA GLU A 26 5.38 -3.16 -3.44
C GLU A 26 3.95 -3.26 -3.96
N PHE A 27 3.17 -2.21 -3.71
CA PHE A 27 1.95 -1.97 -4.49
C PHE A 27 2.34 -2.01 -5.96
N ASP A 28 1.48 -2.51 -6.83
CA ASP A 28 1.72 -2.34 -8.25
C ASP A 28 1.12 -0.98 -8.65
N PRO A 29 1.93 0.03 -8.99
CA PRO A 29 1.42 1.33 -9.41
C PRO A 29 0.59 1.26 -10.70
N ASN A 30 0.65 0.15 -11.43
CA ASN A 30 -0.09 -0.07 -12.67
C ASN A 30 -1.44 -0.75 -12.46
N VAL A 31 -1.80 -1.11 -11.22
CA VAL A 31 -3.12 -1.70 -10.92
C VAL A 31 -4.14 -0.60 -10.67
N ASN A 32 -5.23 -0.64 -11.42
CA ASN A 32 -6.41 0.17 -11.13
C ASN A 32 -7.22 -0.48 -10.00
N TYR A 33 -7.06 0.02 -8.78
CA TYR A 33 -7.76 -0.51 -7.62
C TYR A 33 -9.23 -0.08 -7.59
N GLN A 34 -10.12 -1.05 -7.39
CA GLN A 34 -11.53 -0.76 -7.12
C GLN A 34 -11.72 -0.53 -5.62
N PHE A 35 -11.80 0.74 -5.21
CA PHE A 35 -12.00 1.12 -3.81
C PHE A 35 -13.43 0.83 -3.34
N VAL A 36 -13.56 0.39 -2.08
CA VAL A 36 -14.87 0.12 -1.45
C VAL A 36 -15.59 1.44 -1.14
N GLU A 37 -14.84 2.41 -0.64
CA GLU A 37 -15.27 3.78 -0.36
C GLU A 37 -14.66 4.71 -1.41
N ILE A 38 -15.21 5.92 -1.57
CA ILE A 38 -14.56 6.94 -2.40
C ILE A 38 -13.20 7.28 -1.77
N LEU A 39 -12.13 7.20 -2.57
CA LEU A 39 -10.79 7.50 -2.10
C LEU A 39 -10.67 8.98 -1.72
N ASP A 40 -10.32 9.24 -0.46
CA ASP A 40 -10.06 10.58 0.05
C ASP A 40 -8.93 11.27 -0.74
N GLU A 41 -9.14 12.55 -1.09
CA GLU A 41 -8.18 13.37 -1.83
C GLU A 41 -6.81 13.43 -1.15
N ARG A 42 -6.75 13.35 0.19
CA ARG A 42 -5.48 13.35 0.94
C ARG A 42 -4.58 12.14 0.63
N TYR A 43 -5.17 11.09 0.06
CA TYR A 43 -4.49 9.85 -0.36
C TYR A 43 -4.16 9.81 -1.84
N LYS A 44 -4.45 10.89 -2.59
CA LYS A 44 -4.12 10.99 -4.01
C LYS A 44 -2.79 11.70 -4.22
N CYS A 45 -2.06 11.22 -5.21
CA CYS A 45 -0.83 11.82 -5.65
C CYS A 45 -1.10 13.14 -6.35
N THR A 46 -0.36 14.17 -5.96
CA THR A 46 -0.43 15.50 -6.56
C THR A 46 -0.09 15.52 -8.06
N ARG A 47 0.68 14.54 -8.54
CA ARG A 47 1.11 14.47 -9.96
C ARG A 47 0.27 13.51 -10.82
N CYS A 48 0.06 12.27 -10.38
CA CYS A 48 -0.67 11.28 -11.20
C CYS A 48 -2.16 11.18 -10.85
N HIS A 49 -2.60 11.83 -9.77
CA HIS A 49 -3.98 11.83 -9.26
C HIS A 49 -4.54 10.44 -8.89
N LEU A 50 -3.69 9.40 -8.89
CA LEU A 50 -3.99 8.07 -8.39
C LEU A 50 -3.64 7.95 -6.90
N VAL A 51 -3.99 6.83 -6.28
CA VAL A 51 -3.60 6.52 -4.90
C VAL A 51 -2.08 6.61 -4.71
N LEU A 52 -1.66 7.16 -3.57
CA LEU A 52 -0.26 7.37 -3.25
C LEU A 52 0.51 6.05 -3.08
N HIS A 53 1.45 5.82 -3.97
CA HIS A 53 2.39 4.70 -3.90
C HIS A 53 3.72 5.14 -3.28
N ASN A 54 4.08 4.55 -2.14
CA ASN A 54 5.26 4.93 -1.35
C ASN A 54 5.32 6.47 -1.18
N PRO A 55 4.34 7.08 -0.49
CA PRO A 55 4.17 8.52 -0.44
C PRO A 55 5.41 9.25 0.07
N HIS A 56 5.71 10.36 -0.59
CA HIS A 56 6.69 11.36 -0.16
C HIS A 56 5.98 12.70 -0.04
N GLN A 57 6.32 13.46 0.99
CA GLN A 57 5.82 14.81 1.22
C GLN A 57 6.96 15.80 0.99
N THR A 58 6.65 16.93 0.36
CA THR A 58 7.58 18.04 0.08
C THR A 58 7.56 19.07 1.20
N GLY A 59 8.50 20.03 1.16
CA GLY A 59 8.55 21.17 2.10
C GLY A 59 7.28 22.02 2.11
N CYS A 60 6.61 22.15 0.95
CA CYS A 60 5.32 22.84 0.84
C CYS A 60 4.12 22.01 1.35
N GLY A 61 4.34 20.75 1.76
CA GLY A 61 3.32 19.90 2.37
C GLY A 61 2.52 19.00 1.41
N HIS A 62 2.73 19.12 0.10
CA HIS A 62 2.04 18.30 -0.90
C HIS A 62 2.66 16.91 -1.04
N ARG A 63 1.80 15.90 -1.31
CA ARG A 63 2.19 14.49 -1.36
C ARG A 63 2.29 13.95 -2.77
N PHE A 64 3.30 13.13 -3.02
CA PHE A 64 3.59 12.50 -4.31
C PHE A 64 3.91 11.01 -4.12
N CYS A 65 3.64 10.19 -5.13
CA CYS A 65 4.22 8.86 -5.20
C CYS A 65 5.75 8.95 -5.31
N GLN A 66 6.47 7.93 -4.83
CA GLN A 66 7.92 7.85 -4.97
C GLN A 66 8.37 8.01 -6.43
N HIS A 67 7.74 7.27 -7.35
CA HIS A 67 8.07 7.37 -8.77
C HIS A 67 7.78 8.79 -9.32
N CYS A 68 6.63 9.35 -8.97
CA CYS A 68 6.21 10.67 -9.44
C CYS A 68 7.16 11.81 -9.03
N ILE A 69 7.64 11.78 -7.77
CA ILE A 69 8.57 12.81 -7.27
C ILE A 69 9.96 12.65 -7.87
N VAL A 70 10.41 11.40 -8.11
CA VAL A 70 11.67 11.13 -8.81
C VAL A 70 11.59 11.63 -10.26
N SER A 71 10.56 11.23 -11.02
CA SER A 71 10.37 11.70 -12.40
C SER A 71 10.21 13.21 -12.52
N LEU A 72 9.71 13.90 -11.48
CA LEU A 72 9.58 15.36 -11.50
C LEU A 72 10.94 16.04 -11.46
N ARG A 73 11.87 15.45 -10.71
CA ARG A 73 13.25 15.91 -10.61
C ARG A 73 14.02 15.61 -11.89
N ASP A 74 13.80 14.45 -12.50
CA ASP A 74 14.55 14.05 -13.70
C ASP A 74 14.16 14.86 -14.94
N LEU A 75 12.89 15.28 -15.03
CA LEU A 75 12.37 16.01 -16.19
C LEU A 75 12.55 17.53 -16.10
N ASN A 76 12.87 18.08 -14.93
CA ASN A 76 12.94 19.53 -14.71
C ASN A 76 14.25 19.93 -14.04
N THR A 77 14.96 20.88 -14.64
CA THR A 77 16.15 21.51 -14.02
C THR A 77 15.83 22.19 -12.69
N VAL A 78 14.61 22.72 -12.56
CA VAL A 78 14.09 23.26 -11.30
C VAL A 78 12.68 22.67 -11.07
N PRO A 79 12.55 21.61 -10.27
CA PRO A 79 11.24 20.99 -10.03
C PRO A 79 10.37 21.91 -9.16
N THR A 80 9.16 22.20 -9.63
CA THR A 80 8.15 22.96 -8.89
C THR A 80 6.93 22.11 -8.56
N CYS A 81 6.29 22.40 -7.44
CA CYS A 81 5.03 21.77 -7.07
C CYS A 81 3.90 22.27 -7.99
N PRO A 82 3.08 21.39 -8.59
CA PRO A 82 2.05 21.79 -9.54
C PRO A 82 0.81 22.44 -8.89
N ILE A 83 0.75 22.50 -7.55
CA ILE A 83 -0.38 23.09 -6.82
C ILE A 83 -0.12 24.54 -6.45
N ASP A 84 1.05 24.82 -5.87
CA ASP A 84 1.41 26.13 -5.31
C ASP A 84 2.60 26.80 -6.03
N ASN A 85 3.22 26.11 -7.00
CA ASN A 85 4.41 26.54 -7.74
C ASN A 85 5.67 26.74 -6.88
N GLU A 86 5.71 26.24 -5.63
CA GLU A 86 6.92 26.29 -4.82
C GLU A 86 8.02 25.38 -5.37
N ILE A 87 9.28 25.83 -5.27
CA ILE A 87 10.44 25.02 -5.65
C ILE A 87 10.55 23.85 -4.69
N ILE A 88 10.54 22.63 -5.23
CA ILE A 88 10.73 21.41 -4.46
C ILE A 88 12.21 21.22 -4.19
N LYS A 89 12.65 21.54 -2.98
CA LYS A 89 14.03 21.30 -2.54
C LYS A 89 14.20 19.86 -2.08
N LEU A 90 15.23 19.17 -2.61
CA LEU A 90 15.44 17.74 -2.35
C LEU A 90 15.60 17.41 -0.87
N GLN A 91 16.30 18.27 -0.13
CA GLN A 91 16.52 18.12 1.31
C GLN A 91 15.24 18.29 2.14
N GLU A 92 14.17 18.81 1.54
CA GLU A 92 12.85 18.99 2.15
C GLU A 92 11.84 17.93 1.66
N VAL A 93 12.30 16.90 0.92
CA VAL A 93 11.47 15.77 0.51
C VAL A 93 11.71 14.58 1.44
N PHE A 94 10.64 14.08 2.06
CA PHE A 94 10.73 12.99 3.03
C PHE A 94 9.68 11.92 2.77
N LYS A 95 10.00 10.67 3.14
CA LYS A 95 9.05 9.56 3.13
C LYS A 95 7.93 9.84 4.13
N ASP A 96 6.69 9.89 3.67
CA ASP A 96 5.53 10.08 4.54
C ASP A 96 5.04 8.71 5.03
N ASN A 97 5.71 8.19 6.06
CA ASN A 97 5.36 6.91 6.66
C ASN A 97 3.97 6.92 7.33
N CYS A 98 3.48 8.10 7.74
CA CYS A 98 2.15 8.24 8.32
C CYS A 98 1.09 8.01 7.25
N CYS A 99 1.15 8.79 6.17
CA CYS A 99 0.26 8.62 5.02
C CYS A 99 0.39 7.23 4.41
N LYS A 100 1.60 6.64 4.37
CA LYS A 100 1.79 5.26 3.89
C LYS A 100 0.91 4.29 4.68
N ARG A 101 0.95 4.32 6.01
CA ARG A 101 0.11 3.43 6.85
C ARG A 101 -1.38 3.68 6.65
N GLU A 102 -1.79 4.94 6.47
CA GLU A 102 -3.19 5.28 6.21
C GLU A 102 -3.67 4.70 4.88
N VAL A 103 -2.92 4.92 3.79
CA VAL A 103 -3.21 4.39 2.45
C VAL A 103 -3.30 2.86 2.45
N LEU A 104 -2.39 2.18 3.17
CA LEU A 104 -2.38 0.72 3.29
C LEU A 104 -3.65 0.14 3.91
N ASN A 105 -4.35 0.92 4.73
CA ASN A 105 -5.57 0.49 5.41
C ASN A 105 -6.84 0.84 4.62
N VAL A 106 -6.73 1.56 3.51
CA VAL A 106 -7.88 1.82 2.62
C VAL A 106 -8.39 0.48 2.08
N GLN A 107 -9.71 0.30 2.05
CA GLN A 107 -10.33 -0.94 1.58
C GLN A 107 -10.54 -0.95 0.07
N VAL A 108 -10.21 -2.08 -0.55
CA VAL A 108 -10.40 -2.36 -1.97
C VAL A 108 -11.09 -3.70 -2.17
N PHE A 109 -11.78 -3.83 -3.30
CA PHE A 109 -12.24 -5.11 -3.81
C PHE A 109 -11.11 -5.83 -4.56
N CYS A 110 -11.16 -7.15 -4.56
CA CYS A 110 -10.33 -7.96 -5.45
C CYS A 110 -10.60 -7.61 -6.93
N LYS A 111 -9.56 -7.58 -7.78
CA LYS A 111 -9.73 -7.42 -9.25
C LYS A 111 -10.62 -8.48 -9.89
N ASN A 112 -10.76 -9.65 -9.26
CA ASN A 112 -11.60 -10.75 -9.73
C ASN A 112 -13.07 -10.59 -9.27
N SER A 113 -13.44 -9.45 -8.67
CA SER A 113 -14.84 -9.09 -8.39
C SER A 113 -15.64 -9.02 -9.70
N PRO A 114 -16.91 -9.50 -9.74
CA PRO A 114 -17.72 -9.96 -8.62
C PRO A 114 -17.54 -11.44 -8.24
N ALA A 115 -16.74 -12.22 -8.99
CA ALA A 115 -16.54 -13.63 -8.70
C ALA A 115 -15.84 -13.84 -7.35
N CYS A 116 -14.83 -13.01 -7.05
CA CYS A 116 -14.28 -12.87 -5.72
C CYS A 116 -14.94 -11.70 -4.98
N THR A 117 -15.71 -11.98 -3.93
CA THR A 117 -16.37 -10.96 -3.11
C THR A 117 -15.50 -10.38 -1.99
N ALA A 118 -14.20 -10.68 -2.00
CA ALA A 118 -13.28 -10.25 -0.95
C ALA A 118 -13.16 -8.72 -0.92
N LYS A 119 -13.30 -8.16 0.28
CA LYS A 119 -12.94 -6.79 0.65
C LYS A 119 -11.74 -6.86 1.56
N LEU A 120 -10.69 -6.13 1.25
CA LEU A 120 -9.43 -6.20 1.98
C LEU A 120 -8.73 -4.86 2.04
N CYS A 121 -7.88 -4.67 3.05
CA CYS A 121 -6.99 -3.53 3.08
C CYS A 121 -6.03 -3.59 1.88
N LEU A 122 -5.78 -2.45 1.25
CA LEU A 122 -4.87 -2.31 0.13
C LEU A 122 -3.52 -2.98 0.44
N GLY A 123 -3.01 -2.81 1.66
CA GLY A 123 -1.77 -3.42 2.14
C GLY A 123 -1.68 -4.95 2.07
N ARG A 124 -2.81 -5.66 1.99
CA ARG A 124 -2.88 -7.13 1.87
C ARG A 124 -3.31 -7.58 0.47
N TYR A 125 -3.31 -6.67 -0.50
CA TYR A 125 -3.83 -6.93 -1.82
C TYR A 125 -3.05 -8.02 -2.55
N GLN A 126 -1.72 -7.93 -2.57
CA GLN A 126 -0.90 -8.93 -3.23
C GLN A 126 -1.01 -10.30 -2.55
N ASP A 127 -0.99 -10.33 -1.21
CA ASP A 127 -1.16 -11.56 -0.44
C ASP A 127 -2.47 -12.27 -0.80
N HIS A 128 -3.56 -11.52 -0.95
CA HIS A 128 -4.83 -12.07 -1.39
C HIS A 128 -4.76 -12.64 -2.81
N LEU A 129 -4.13 -11.95 -3.77
CA LEU A 129 -4.05 -12.43 -5.16
C LEU A 129 -3.31 -13.77 -5.27
N GLN A 130 -2.28 -14.00 -4.45
CA GLN A 130 -1.54 -15.29 -4.46
C GLN A 130 -2.38 -16.49 -4.05
N GLN A 131 -3.48 -16.27 -3.33
CA GLN A 131 -4.36 -17.31 -2.81
C GLN A 131 -5.81 -17.14 -3.29
N CYS A 132 -6.06 -16.23 -4.23
CA CYS A 132 -7.40 -15.95 -4.69
C CYS A 132 -7.87 -17.08 -5.58
N LEU A 133 -8.91 -17.79 -5.15
CA LEU A 133 -9.50 -18.91 -5.90
C LEU A 133 -10.01 -18.52 -7.28
N PHE A 134 -10.23 -17.23 -7.52
CA PHE A 134 -10.70 -16.69 -8.80
C PHE A 134 -9.58 -16.08 -9.65
N GLU A 135 -8.32 -16.18 -9.18
CA GLU A 135 -7.16 -15.75 -9.96
C GLU A 135 -6.91 -16.74 -11.10
N THR A 136 -6.46 -16.20 -12.24
CA THR A 136 -6.08 -17.02 -13.39
C THR A 136 -4.61 -17.42 -13.27
N VAL A 137 -4.35 -18.72 -13.28
CA VAL A 137 -3.01 -19.31 -13.25
C VAL A 137 -2.74 -20.07 -14.54
N GLN A 138 -1.47 -20.15 -14.94
CA GLN A 138 -1.07 -21.00 -16.05
C GLN A 138 -0.99 -22.45 -15.55
N CYS A 139 -1.51 -23.38 -16.34
CA CYS A 139 -1.37 -24.81 -16.05
C CYS A 139 0.11 -25.19 -15.90
N THR A 140 0.41 -26.07 -14.95
CA THR A 140 1.78 -26.53 -14.67
C THR A 140 2.18 -27.74 -15.51
N ASN A 141 1.27 -28.33 -16.30
CA ASN A 141 1.58 -29.46 -17.17
C ASN A 141 2.39 -29.00 -18.39
N GLU A 142 3.47 -29.72 -18.73
CA GLU A 142 4.43 -29.32 -19.78
C GLU A 142 3.79 -29.12 -21.16
N ASP A 143 2.76 -29.91 -21.48
CA ASP A 143 2.03 -29.84 -22.76
C ASP A 143 0.73 -29.00 -22.68
N CYS A 144 0.43 -28.38 -21.53
CA CYS A 144 -0.76 -27.56 -21.36
C CYS A 144 -0.38 -26.08 -21.16
N HIS A 145 -0.83 -25.24 -22.08
CA HIS A 145 -0.66 -23.78 -21.99
C HIS A 145 -1.95 -23.05 -21.64
N GLU A 146 -2.95 -23.79 -21.13
CA GLU A 146 -4.22 -23.21 -20.75
C GLU A 146 -4.09 -22.35 -19.49
N LYS A 147 -4.89 -21.28 -19.48
CA LYS A 147 -5.07 -20.38 -18.36
C LYS A 147 -6.34 -20.78 -17.63
N ILE A 148 -6.20 -21.22 -16.38
CA ILE A 148 -7.29 -21.83 -15.60
C ILE A 148 -7.49 -21.00 -14.34
N VAL A 149 -8.73 -20.94 -13.88
CA VAL A 149 -9.03 -20.32 -12.59
C VAL A 149 -8.56 -21.24 -11.46
N LEU A 150 -7.89 -20.71 -10.44
CA LEU A 150 -7.25 -21.53 -9.39
C LEU A 150 -8.20 -22.56 -8.75
N LYS A 151 -9.49 -22.22 -8.57
CA LYS A 151 -10.50 -23.15 -8.04
C LYS A 151 -10.73 -24.39 -8.92
N ASP A 152 -10.56 -24.26 -10.23
CA ASP A 152 -10.82 -25.29 -11.24
C ASP A 152 -9.54 -26.08 -11.58
N LEU A 153 -8.38 -25.67 -11.04
CA LEU A 153 -7.09 -26.30 -11.32
C LEU A 153 -7.07 -27.78 -10.89
N THR A 154 -7.71 -28.12 -9.76
CA THR A 154 -7.77 -29.52 -9.29
C THR A 154 -8.59 -30.42 -10.21
N GLU A 155 -9.60 -29.89 -10.91
CA GLU A 155 -10.37 -30.67 -11.89
C GLU A 155 -9.67 -30.76 -13.25
N HIS A 156 -8.77 -29.81 -13.55
CA HIS A 156 -8.00 -29.77 -14.79
C HIS A 156 -6.78 -30.70 -14.80
N LEU A 157 -6.12 -30.90 -13.65
CA LEU A 157 -4.95 -31.76 -13.50
C LEU A 157 -5.31 -33.25 -13.51
#